data_AF-A0A5N5QAJ4-F1
#
_entry.id   AF-A0A5N5QAJ4-F1
#
_cell.length_a   1.000
_cell.length_b   1.000
_cell.length_c   1.000
_cell.angle_alpha   90.00
_cell.angle_beta   90.00
_cell.angle_gamma   90.00
#
_symmetry.space_group_name_H-M   'P 1'
#
loop_
_entity.id
_entity.type
_entity.pdbx_description
1 polymer ?
#
loop_
_entity_poly.entity_id
_entity_poly.type
_entity_poly.pdbx_seq_one_letter_code
_entity_poly.pdbx_strand_id
1 'polypeptide(L)'
;MKISGLILALIQCAALCLGDTLTNLKVTIIVRSSTSQSIKVRVQIKNEGNQEYRVLQSPTSLIDPSENADKFNPAMKGSPDTEPEFLGRAYKWSPEEAAVQGKYTTFSSGATKIYDYELKEYYDFSRSGAGVYMLIPTPYILLLDANNNIESATYKTEPYAEITIRSTAWSTSCEKSMDPVNFSVGVDTPRAQLHNCDNACPGGRDCLRKIQLAADSTRGLARDAKDHLDRNYDRWSTRLTRWFGARSDNRARRLRRRVDSLAAEDFSRYTPVQYITTELFLRASHFRSVAKTKDYKYGVRRCERLAQNDPKRAIKNADSFQYYAENPA
;
A
#
# COMPACT_ATOMS: atom_id res chain seq x y z
N MET A 1 10.11 41.36 -18.27
CA MET A 1 10.83 40.50 -17.30
C MET A 1 9.93 39.31 -16.97
N LYS A 2 10.53 38.12 -16.91
CA LYS A 2 9.93 36.81 -17.21
C LYS A 2 8.91 36.31 -16.18
N ILE A 3 7.80 35.79 -16.69
CA ILE A 3 6.84 34.93 -16.01
C ILE A 3 7.46 33.52 -15.97
N SER A 4 7.85 33.07 -14.78
CA SER A 4 8.36 31.71 -14.49
C SER A 4 7.93 31.38 -13.05
N GLY A 5 7.29 30.27 -12.69
CA GLY A 5 6.96 29.06 -13.38
C GLY A 5 6.02 28.29 -12.43
N LEU A 6 4.75 28.22 -12.81
CA LEU A 6 3.74 27.44 -12.12
C LEU A 6 3.47 26.24 -13.03
N ILE A 7 4.30 25.21 -12.92
CA ILE A 7 4.02 23.93 -13.60
C ILE A 7 2.93 23.26 -12.78
N LEU A 8 1.69 23.59 -13.12
CA LEU A 8 0.53 22.79 -12.77
C LEU A 8 0.72 21.43 -13.45
N ALA A 9 1.14 20.40 -12.71
CA ALA A 9 1.10 19.03 -13.19
C ALA A 9 -0.37 18.59 -13.25
N LEU A 10 -1.12 19.09 -14.24
CA LEU A 10 -2.36 18.49 -14.67
C LEU A 10 -2.01 17.14 -15.29
N ILE A 11 -2.09 16.07 -14.50
CA ILE A 11 -2.12 14.71 -15.01
C ILE A 11 -3.48 14.54 -15.71
N GLN A 12 -3.55 15.00 -16.95
CA GLN A 12 -4.66 14.73 -17.83
C GLN A 12 -4.46 13.34 -18.41
N CYS A 13 -4.75 12.31 -17.61
CA CYS A 13 -4.81 10.95 -18.12
C CYS A 13 -6.18 10.75 -18.78
N ALA A 14 -6.23 10.95 -20.10
CA ALA A 14 -7.30 10.47 -20.95
C ALA A 14 -7.26 8.93 -21.01
N ALA A 15 -7.66 8.28 -19.92
CA ALA A 15 -8.03 6.87 -19.94
C ALA A 15 -9.56 6.81 -20.06
N LEU A 16 -10.00 6.32 -21.23
CA LEU A 16 -11.37 5.96 -21.56
C LEU A 16 -12.06 5.18 -20.43
N CYS A 17 -13.39 5.32 -20.38
CA CYS A 17 -14.32 4.79 -19.37
C CYS A 17 -14.44 3.25 -19.32
N LEU A 18 -13.34 2.51 -19.39
CA LEU A 18 -13.38 1.05 -19.31
C LEU A 18 -13.10 0.61 -17.87
N GLY A 19 -13.91 -0.34 -17.38
CA GLY A 19 -13.67 -1.05 -16.12
C GLY A 19 -12.33 -1.78 -16.14
N ASP A 20 -11.89 -2.31 -15.00
CA ASP A 20 -10.67 -3.13 -14.99
C ASP A 20 -10.85 -4.32 -15.94
N THR A 21 -9.91 -4.50 -16.87
CA THR A 21 -9.97 -5.59 -17.84
C THR A 21 -9.86 -6.94 -17.10
N LEU A 22 -10.85 -7.82 -17.26
CA LEU A 22 -10.77 -9.17 -16.72
C LEU A 22 -9.83 -10.00 -17.60
N THR A 23 -8.73 -10.50 -17.03
CA THR A 23 -7.78 -11.35 -17.78
C THR A 23 -8.14 -12.83 -17.69
N ASN A 24 -7.49 -13.63 -18.55
CA ASN A 24 -7.46 -15.09 -18.41
C ASN A 24 -6.27 -15.61 -17.57
N LEU A 25 -5.62 -14.73 -16.80
CA LEU A 25 -4.56 -15.12 -15.87
C LEU A 25 -5.18 -15.69 -14.59
N LYS A 26 -5.03 -17.00 -14.39
CA LYS A 26 -5.47 -17.71 -13.19
C LYS A 26 -4.32 -17.88 -12.22
N VAL A 27 -4.53 -17.48 -10.98
CA VAL A 27 -3.57 -17.63 -9.88
C VAL A 27 -3.98 -18.82 -9.00
N THR A 28 -3.05 -19.72 -8.75
CA THR A 28 -3.18 -20.82 -7.80
C THR A 28 -2.08 -20.67 -6.75
N ILE A 29 -2.45 -20.57 -5.47
CA ILE A 29 -1.50 -20.49 -4.36
C ILE A 29 -1.49 -21.84 -3.64
N ILE A 30 -0.34 -22.52 -3.68
CA ILE A 30 -0.16 -23.84 -3.11
C ILE A 30 0.70 -23.71 -1.85
N VAL A 31 0.16 -24.10 -0.70
CA VAL A 31 0.93 -24.18 0.55
C VAL A 31 1.79 -25.44 0.51
N ARG A 32 3.11 -25.26 0.48
CA ARG A 32 4.09 -26.36 0.37
C ARG A 32 4.54 -26.88 1.73
N SER A 33 4.63 -26.00 2.71
CA SER A 33 4.86 -26.34 4.11
C SER A 33 4.19 -25.29 4.99
N SER A 34 3.68 -25.73 6.13
CA SER A 34 3.17 -24.86 7.20
C SER A 34 3.62 -25.46 8.53
N THR A 35 4.94 -25.48 8.75
CA THR A 35 5.49 -25.89 10.04
C THR A 35 5.68 -24.67 10.93
N SER A 36 6.10 -24.93 12.17
CA SER A 36 6.45 -23.90 13.14
C SER A 36 7.50 -22.89 12.66
N GLN A 37 8.36 -23.31 11.74
CA GLN A 37 9.58 -22.56 11.39
C GLN A 37 9.68 -22.20 9.90
N SER A 38 8.72 -22.65 9.07
CA SER A 38 8.72 -22.40 7.63
C SER A 38 7.32 -22.53 7.04
N ILE A 39 6.86 -21.44 6.44
CA ILE A 39 5.59 -21.36 5.72
C ILE A 39 5.90 -21.02 4.27
N LYS A 40 6.10 -22.06 3.46
CA LYS A 40 6.41 -21.91 2.03
C LYS A 40 5.14 -21.94 1.22
N VAL A 41 4.94 -20.92 0.39
CA VAL A 41 3.85 -20.86 -0.57
C VAL A 41 4.41 -20.79 -1.98
N ARG A 42 3.81 -21.56 -2.88
CA ARG A 42 4.08 -21.54 -4.31
C ARG A 42 2.92 -20.88 -5.03
N VAL A 43 3.18 -19.75 -5.66
CA VAL A 43 2.24 -19.10 -6.56
C VAL A 43 2.46 -19.63 -7.97
N GLN A 44 1.39 -20.10 -8.61
CA GLN A 44 1.37 -20.44 -10.03
C GLN A 44 0.42 -19.51 -10.73
N ILE A 45 0.89 -18.83 -11.78
CA ILE A 45 0.06 -17.97 -12.63
C ILE A 45 0.03 -18.58 -14.02
N LYS A 46 -1.15 -19.05 -14.43
CA LYS A 46 -1.40 -19.66 -15.73
C LYS A 46 -2.22 -18.72 -16.60
N ASN A 47 -1.77 -18.50 -17.82
CA ASN A 47 -2.61 -17.91 -18.86
C ASN A 47 -3.49 -19.00 -19.47
N GLU A 48 -4.78 -18.98 -19.17
CA GLU A 48 -5.77 -19.93 -19.71
C GLU A 48 -6.39 -19.44 -21.03
N GLY A 49 -5.97 -18.28 -21.53
CA GLY A 49 -6.45 -17.69 -22.77
C GLY A 49 -5.43 -17.77 -23.90
N ASN A 50 -5.84 -17.21 -25.04
CA ASN A 50 -5.05 -17.09 -26.28
C ASN A 50 -4.31 -15.75 -26.41
N GLN A 51 -4.70 -14.74 -25.64
CA GLN A 51 -4.06 -13.43 -25.62
C GLN A 51 -2.79 -13.47 -24.77
N GLU A 52 -1.73 -12.82 -25.24
CA GLU A 52 -0.53 -12.56 -24.44
C GLU A 52 -0.74 -11.39 -23.47
N TYR A 53 -0.25 -11.52 -22.24
CA TYR A 53 -0.27 -10.45 -21.24
C TYR A 53 1.15 -10.03 -20.85
N ARG A 54 1.42 -8.72 -20.85
CA ARG A 54 2.63 -8.12 -20.26
C ARG A 54 2.26 -7.49 -18.93
N VAL A 55 2.56 -8.17 -17.82
CA VAL A 55 2.17 -7.72 -16.47
C VAL A 55 3.33 -6.97 -15.82
N LEU A 56 3.12 -5.71 -15.40
CA LEU A 56 4.13 -4.93 -14.70
C LEU A 56 4.50 -5.56 -13.35
N GLN A 57 5.80 -5.63 -13.07
CA GLN A 57 6.33 -6.08 -11.80
C GLN A 57 6.25 -4.93 -10.79
N SER A 58 5.26 -4.98 -9.90
CA SER A 58 5.20 -4.09 -8.73
C SER A 58 5.73 -4.81 -7.48
N PRO A 59 6.24 -4.07 -6.48
CA PRO A 59 6.70 -4.67 -5.23
C PRO A 59 5.62 -5.49 -4.53
N THR A 60 4.34 -5.15 -4.67
CA THR A 60 3.21 -5.89 -4.08
C THR A 60 2.65 -6.98 -5.00
N SER A 61 3.14 -7.10 -6.23
CA SER A 61 2.71 -8.12 -7.18
C SER A 61 3.23 -9.51 -6.80
N LEU A 62 2.48 -10.53 -7.22
CA LEU A 62 2.84 -11.95 -7.07
C LEU A 62 3.88 -12.44 -8.10
N ILE A 63 4.43 -11.54 -8.93
CA ILE A 63 5.39 -11.86 -10.00
C ILE A 63 6.77 -11.26 -9.77
N ASP A 64 6.94 -10.51 -8.68
CA ASP A 64 8.21 -9.96 -8.25
C ASP A 64 8.63 -10.64 -6.95
N PRO A 65 9.58 -11.59 -6.97
CA PRO A 65 10.11 -12.20 -5.75
C PRO A 65 11.26 -11.40 -5.12
N SER A 66 11.77 -10.36 -5.79
CA SER A 66 12.98 -9.65 -5.36
C SER A 66 12.72 -8.67 -4.22
N GLU A 67 11.48 -8.18 -4.12
CA GLU A 67 11.09 -7.21 -3.11
C GLU A 67 10.23 -7.82 -2.01
N ASN A 68 10.67 -7.62 -0.76
CA ASN A 68 9.96 -8.03 0.44
C ASN A 68 8.80 -7.05 0.77
N ALA A 69 7.82 -6.89 -0.12
CA ALA A 69 6.62 -6.08 0.10
C ALA A 69 5.41 -6.93 0.51
N ASP A 70 4.34 -6.29 1.01
CA ASP A 70 3.15 -7.00 1.47
C ASP A 70 2.28 -7.48 0.29
N LYS A 71 2.49 -8.74 -0.12
CA LYS A 71 1.84 -9.35 -1.29
C LYS A 71 0.61 -10.18 -0.93
N PHE A 72 0.62 -10.81 0.25
CA PHE A 72 -0.36 -11.84 0.61
C PHE A 72 -1.49 -11.36 1.53
N ASN A 73 -1.36 -10.19 2.15
CA ASN A 73 -2.37 -9.60 3.05
C ASN A 73 -3.09 -10.62 3.95
N PRO A 74 -2.35 -11.38 4.79
CA PRO A 74 -2.93 -12.40 5.65
C PRO A 74 -3.91 -11.82 6.67
N ALA A 75 -5.04 -12.50 6.87
CA ALA A 75 -6.02 -12.17 7.90
C ALA A 75 -6.64 -13.44 8.49
N MET A 76 -6.90 -13.47 9.80
CA MET A 76 -7.49 -14.63 10.45
C MET A 76 -8.91 -14.89 9.92
N LYS A 77 -9.18 -16.15 9.59
CA LYS A 77 -10.51 -16.60 9.13
C LYS A 77 -11.52 -16.40 10.25
N GLY A 78 -12.65 -15.76 9.93
CA GLY A 78 -13.68 -15.41 10.93
C GLY A 78 -13.38 -14.14 11.74
N SER A 79 -12.12 -13.70 11.78
CA SER A 79 -11.69 -12.46 12.45
C SER A 79 -10.77 -11.64 11.52
N PRO A 80 -11.29 -11.04 10.43
CA PRO A 80 -10.48 -10.38 9.41
C PRO A 80 -9.66 -9.16 9.90
N ASP A 81 -9.93 -8.72 11.12
CA ASP A 81 -9.23 -7.62 11.80
C ASP A 81 -8.00 -8.10 12.59
N THR A 82 -7.89 -9.42 12.78
CA THR A 82 -6.73 -10.10 13.35
C THR A 82 -5.77 -10.44 12.21
N GLU A 83 -4.81 -9.54 11.98
CA GLU A 83 -3.76 -9.67 10.97
C GLU A 83 -2.41 -9.88 11.66
N PRO A 84 -1.49 -10.70 11.12
CA PRO A 84 -0.13 -10.77 11.62
C PRO A 84 0.64 -9.48 11.33
N GLU A 85 1.80 -9.39 11.97
CA GLU A 85 2.72 -8.29 11.80
C GLU A 85 3.55 -8.46 10.50
N PHE A 86 3.25 -7.69 9.46
CA PHE A 86 4.07 -7.57 8.23
C PHE A 86 5.55 -7.08 8.40
N LEU A 87 6.54 -7.96 8.43
CA LEU A 87 7.97 -7.63 8.64
C LEU A 87 8.68 -6.95 7.46
N GLY A 88 8.09 -6.93 6.26
CA GLY A 88 8.74 -6.43 5.06
C GLY A 88 8.81 -4.90 4.94
N ARG A 89 9.20 -4.44 3.75
CA ARG A 89 9.39 -3.01 3.41
C ARG A 89 8.18 -2.44 2.66
N ALA A 90 7.94 -1.15 2.86
CA ALA A 90 7.06 -0.36 2.00
C ALA A 90 7.89 0.32 0.90
N TYR A 91 7.37 0.39 -0.33
CA TYR A 91 8.08 0.94 -1.48
C TYR A 91 7.29 2.07 -2.09
N LYS A 92 7.97 3.15 -2.46
CA LYS A 92 7.45 4.08 -3.46
C LYS A 92 7.78 3.49 -4.82
N TRP A 93 6.75 3.16 -5.59
CA TRP A 93 6.88 2.53 -6.90
C TRP A 93 6.11 3.33 -7.95
N SER A 94 6.73 3.57 -9.11
CA SER A 94 6.07 4.21 -10.26
C SER A 94 5.83 3.16 -11.34
N PRO A 95 4.55 2.92 -11.72
CA PRO A 95 4.22 2.11 -12.88
C PRO A 95 4.88 2.60 -14.18
N GLU A 96 4.97 3.92 -14.36
CA GLU A 96 5.51 4.58 -15.55
C GLU A 96 7.02 4.33 -15.68
N GLU A 97 7.76 4.51 -14.58
CA GLU A 97 9.19 4.21 -14.55
C GLU A 97 9.44 2.71 -14.78
N ALA A 98 8.64 1.84 -14.15
CA ALA A 98 8.72 0.40 -14.36
C ALA A 98 8.46 0.01 -15.84
N ALA A 99 7.52 0.69 -16.51
CA ALA A 99 7.23 0.49 -17.93
C ALA A 99 8.43 0.90 -18.81
N VAL A 100 9.01 2.08 -18.56
CA VAL A 100 10.19 2.59 -19.28
C VAL A 100 11.40 1.67 -19.09
N GLN A 101 11.60 1.15 -17.88
CA GLN A 101 12.69 0.23 -17.56
C GLN A 101 12.42 -1.21 -18.02
N GLY A 102 11.26 -1.50 -18.62
CA GLY A 102 10.91 -2.84 -19.08
C GLY A 102 10.71 -3.86 -17.95
N LYS A 103 10.32 -3.41 -16.75
CA LYS A 103 10.07 -4.25 -15.57
C LYS A 103 8.69 -4.90 -15.65
N TYR A 104 8.55 -5.87 -16.55
CA TYR A 104 7.33 -6.65 -16.71
C TYR A 104 7.62 -8.13 -16.93
N THR A 105 6.60 -8.95 -16.69
CA THR A 105 6.59 -10.38 -16.97
C THR A 105 5.60 -10.67 -18.09
N THR A 106 6.07 -11.29 -19.17
CA THR A 106 5.21 -11.76 -20.26
C THR A 106 4.59 -13.12 -19.95
N PHE A 107 3.30 -13.27 -20.22
CA PHE A 107 2.53 -14.51 -20.15
C PHE A 107 1.92 -14.80 -21.52
N SER A 108 2.65 -15.52 -22.36
CA SER A 108 2.14 -16.00 -23.64
C SER A 108 0.98 -16.99 -23.44
N SER A 109 0.20 -17.24 -24.49
CA SER A 109 -0.92 -18.18 -24.47
C SER A 109 -0.53 -19.54 -23.88
N GLY A 110 -1.30 -20.04 -22.91
CA GLY A 110 -1.06 -21.31 -22.24
C GLY A 110 0.11 -21.35 -21.25
N ALA A 111 0.92 -20.29 -21.16
CA ALA A 111 2.11 -20.27 -20.31
C ALA A 111 1.75 -20.32 -18.82
N THR A 112 2.57 -21.03 -18.04
CA THR A 112 2.49 -21.04 -16.57
C THR A 112 3.82 -20.57 -16.00
N LYS A 113 3.78 -19.59 -15.08
CA LYS A 113 4.94 -19.14 -14.30
C LYS A 113 4.76 -19.46 -12.83
N ILE A 114 5.87 -19.77 -12.18
CA ILE A 114 5.91 -20.27 -10.80
C ILE A 114 6.82 -19.37 -9.97
N TYR A 115 6.35 -18.99 -8.79
CA TYR A 115 7.06 -18.16 -7.83
C TYR A 115 6.94 -18.78 -6.45
N ASP A 116 8.06 -18.98 -5.76
CA ASP A 116 8.09 -19.54 -4.41
C ASP A 116 8.41 -18.43 -3.39
N TYR A 117 7.69 -18.44 -2.27
CA TYR A 117 7.82 -17.45 -1.20
C TYR A 117 7.89 -18.15 0.16
N GLU A 118 8.67 -17.59 1.07
CA GLU A 118 8.73 -18.00 2.49
C GLU A 118 8.08 -16.91 3.34
N LEU A 119 6.85 -17.16 3.82
CA LEU A 119 6.03 -16.13 4.46
C LEU A 119 6.63 -15.60 5.77
N LYS A 120 7.53 -16.35 6.43
CA LYS A 120 8.20 -15.85 7.64
C LYS A 120 9.08 -14.63 7.37
N GLU A 121 9.53 -14.44 6.13
CA GLU A 121 10.30 -13.26 5.72
C GLU A 121 9.42 -12.01 5.64
N TYR A 122 8.10 -12.21 5.50
CA TYR A 122 7.11 -11.17 5.26
C TYR A 122 6.24 -10.91 6.48
N TYR A 123 5.98 -11.90 7.35
CA TYR A 123 4.98 -11.79 8.42
C TYR A 123 5.39 -12.52 9.69
N ASP A 124 5.14 -11.89 10.83
CA ASP A 124 5.19 -12.48 12.17
C ASP A 124 3.77 -12.66 12.73
N PHE A 125 3.39 -13.91 12.99
CA PHE A 125 2.07 -14.24 13.53
C PHE A 125 2.11 -14.48 15.05
N SER A 126 3.23 -14.21 15.73
CA SER A 126 3.40 -14.42 17.18
C SER A 126 2.30 -13.73 18.00
N ARG A 127 1.97 -12.48 17.67
CA ARG A 127 0.94 -11.68 18.36
C ARG A 127 -0.47 -11.99 17.93
N SER A 128 -0.68 -12.30 16.65
CA SER A 128 -2.01 -12.61 16.12
C SER A 128 -2.47 -14.02 16.50
N GLY A 129 -1.53 -14.90 16.86
CA GLY A 129 -1.79 -16.19 17.49
C GLY A 129 -2.10 -17.32 16.51
N ALA A 130 -2.26 -18.52 17.06
CA ALA A 130 -2.60 -19.73 16.31
C ALA A 130 -4.02 -19.64 15.71
N GLY A 131 -4.21 -20.25 14.54
CA GLY A 131 -5.49 -20.22 13.83
C GLY A 131 -5.34 -20.43 12.34
N VAL A 132 -6.47 -20.40 11.63
CA VAL A 132 -6.50 -20.44 10.16
C VAL A 132 -6.46 -19.00 9.64
N TYR A 133 -5.52 -18.71 8.74
CA TYR A 133 -5.39 -17.41 8.08
C TYR A 133 -5.69 -17.55 6.60
N MET A 134 -6.46 -16.59 6.09
CA MET A 134 -6.67 -16.38 4.67
C MET A 134 -5.51 -15.53 4.14
N LEU A 135 -4.82 -16.02 3.11
CA LEU A 135 -3.98 -15.19 2.24
C LEU A 135 -4.87 -14.58 1.17
N ILE A 136 -4.90 -13.26 1.07
CA ILE A 136 -5.78 -12.50 0.17
C ILE A 136 -4.94 -11.49 -0.63
N PRO A 137 -4.13 -11.94 -1.61
CA PRO A 137 -3.43 -11.00 -2.48
C PRO A 137 -4.38 -10.03 -3.20
N THR A 138 -3.82 -8.93 -3.69
CA THR A 138 -4.61 -8.02 -4.54
C THR A 138 -5.05 -8.74 -5.83
N PRO A 139 -6.32 -8.65 -6.24
CA PRO A 139 -6.76 -9.16 -7.53
C PRO A 139 -6.30 -8.26 -8.69
N TYR A 140 -5.87 -7.04 -8.38
CA TYR A 140 -5.54 -6.01 -9.35
C TYR A 140 -4.10 -6.15 -9.84
N ILE A 141 -3.94 -6.00 -11.15
CA ILE A 141 -2.65 -5.96 -11.84
C ILE A 141 -2.62 -4.77 -12.80
N LEU A 142 -1.41 -4.42 -13.23
CA LEU A 142 -1.19 -3.44 -14.27
C LEU A 142 -0.59 -4.14 -15.50
N LEU A 143 -1.16 -3.88 -16.66
CA LEU A 143 -0.74 -4.42 -17.94
C LEU A 143 -0.06 -3.34 -18.77
N LEU A 144 0.89 -3.74 -19.61
CA LEU A 144 1.34 -2.95 -20.75
C LEU A 144 0.63 -3.42 -22.01
N ASP A 145 -0.06 -2.51 -22.68
CA ASP A 145 -0.63 -2.78 -24.00
C ASP A 145 0.48 -2.84 -25.08
N ALA A 146 0.08 -3.03 -26.34
CA ALA A 146 0.99 -3.07 -27.48
C ALA A 146 1.75 -1.75 -27.71
N ASN A 147 1.22 -0.63 -27.22
CA ASN A 147 1.79 0.71 -27.31
C ASN A 147 2.56 1.13 -26.05
N ASN A 148 2.74 0.21 -25.08
CA ASN A 148 3.31 0.46 -23.76
C ASN A 148 2.49 1.40 -22.87
N ASN A 149 1.20 1.59 -23.14
CA ASN A 149 0.30 2.25 -22.20
C ASN A 149 -0.03 1.33 -21.03
N ILE A 150 -0.23 1.92 -19.86
CA ILE A 150 -0.52 1.20 -18.63
C ILE A 150 -2.02 1.06 -18.45
N GLU A 151 -2.50 -0.18 -18.49
CA GLU A 151 -3.90 -0.53 -18.26
C GLU A 151 -4.07 -1.22 -16.91
N SER A 152 -5.25 -1.05 -16.28
CA SER A 152 -5.58 -1.78 -15.06
C SER A 152 -6.44 -2.99 -15.40
N ALA A 153 -6.11 -4.12 -14.78
CA ALA A 153 -6.78 -5.37 -15.02
C ALA A 153 -6.92 -6.17 -13.73
N THR A 154 -7.64 -7.28 -13.80
CA THR A 154 -7.71 -8.28 -12.72
C THR A 154 -7.32 -9.66 -13.19
N TYR A 155 -6.85 -10.48 -12.27
CA TYR A 155 -6.81 -11.93 -12.48
C TYR A 155 -8.21 -12.47 -12.80
N LYS A 156 -8.27 -13.63 -13.45
CA LYS A 156 -9.50 -14.32 -13.83
C LYS A 156 -10.42 -14.56 -12.63
N THR A 157 -9.82 -14.85 -11.48
CA THR A 157 -10.48 -15.04 -10.20
C THR A 157 -9.64 -14.37 -9.11
N GLU A 158 -10.29 -13.88 -8.06
CA GLU A 158 -9.58 -13.31 -6.91
C GLU A 158 -8.69 -14.39 -6.26
N PRO A 159 -7.38 -14.15 -6.16
CA PRO A 159 -6.46 -15.13 -5.57
C PRO A 159 -6.68 -15.25 -4.07
N TYR A 160 -6.72 -16.48 -3.57
CA TYR A 160 -6.68 -16.73 -2.14
C TYR A 160 -6.02 -18.09 -1.81
N ALA A 161 -5.62 -18.26 -0.56
CA ALA A 161 -5.28 -19.55 0.03
C ALA A 161 -5.55 -19.54 1.54
N GLU A 162 -5.61 -20.72 2.14
CA GLU A 162 -5.68 -20.89 3.59
C GLU A 162 -4.37 -21.47 4.10
N ILE A 163 -3.83 -20.89 5.17
CA ILE A 163 -2.71 -21.45 5.93
C ILE A 163 -3.15 -21.68 7.37
N THR A 164 -2.60 -22.70 8.01
CA THR A 164 -2.85 -22.99 9.42
C THR A 164 -1.60 -22.69 10.23
N ILE A 165 -1.74 -21.78 11.18
CA ILE A 165 -0.74 -21.46 12.19
C ILE A 165 -1.03 -22.31 13.43
N ARG A 166 -0.07 -23.14 13.86
CA ARG A 166 -0.19 -24.01 15.05
C ARG A 166 0.43 -23.33 16.27
N SER A 167 -0.05 -23.65 17.48
CA SER A 167 0.44 -23.07 18.74
C SER A 167 1.91 -23.39 19.03
N THR A 168 2.40 -24.56 18.63
CA THR A 168 3.83 -24.93 18.73
C THR A 168 4.72 -24.19 17.73
N ALA A 169 4.14 -23.34 16.87
CA ALA A 169 4.90 -22.50 15.94
C ALA A 169 5.71 -21.40 16.60
N TRP A 170 5.28 -20.95 17.77
CA TRP A 170 5.86 -19.81 18.45
C TRP A 170 5.89 -20.00 19.97
N SER A 171 6.32 -21.18 20.44
CA SER A 171 6.53 -21.39 21.87
C SER A 171 7.63 -20.45 22.41
N THR A 172 7.17 -19.36 23.04
CA THR A 172 7.71 -18.78 24.29
C THR A 172 9.23 -18.82 24.46
N SER A 173 9.95 -18.02 23.67
CA SER A 173 11.29 -17.54 24.04
C SER A 173 11.58 -16.09 23.62
N CYS A 174 10.55 -15.34 23.20
CA CYS A 174 10.58 -13.88 23.18
C CYS A 174 9.43 -13.32 24.01
N GLU A 175 9.38 -13.72 25.27
CA GLU A 175 8.87 -12.85 26.32
C GLU A 175 9.93 -11.77 26.57
N LYS A 176 10.15 -10.89 25.57
CA LYS A 176 10.60 -9.56 25.93
C LYS A 176 9.35 -8.92 26.52
N SER A 177 9.35 -8.85 27.85
CA SER A 177 8.65 -7.83 28.59
C SER A 177 8.57 -6.57 27.72
N MET A 178 7.40 -6.34 27.13
CA MET A 178 6.99 -4.98 26.93
C MET A 178 6.40 -4.63 28.28
N ASP A 179 7.25 -4.07 29.14
CA ASP A 179 6.76 -3.13 30.15
C ASP A 179 5.71 -2.26 29.44
N PRO A 180 4.57 -1.96 30.08
CA PRO A 180 3.64 -1.01 29.51
C PRO A 180 4.47 0.23 29.19
N VAL A 181 4.70 0.49 27.90
CA VAL A 181 5.24 1.76 27.46
C VAL A 181 4.09 2.72 27.70
N ASN A 182 4.02 3.19 28.93
CA ASN A 182 3.50 4.50 29.22
C ASN A 182 4.27 5.41 28.26
N PHE A 183 3.61 5.78 27.17
CA PHE A 183 4.09 6.86 26.33
C PHE A 183 3.80 8.14 27.11
N SER A 184 4.55 8.34 28.20
CA SER A 184 4.86 9.67 28.65
C SER A 184 5.62 10.29 27.49
N VAL A 185 5.00 11.29 26.86
CA VAL A 185 5.67 12.20 25.94
C VAL A 185 6.72 12.95 26.76
N GLY A 186 7.85 12.27 27.01
CA GLY A 186 9.09 12.89 27.41
C GLY A 186 9.63 13.60 26.18
N VAL A 187 9.23 14.85 26.04
CA VAL A 187 10.02 15.85 25.34
C VAL A 187 11.40 15.79 25.98
N ASP A 188 12.37 15.11 25.36
CA ASP A 188 13.83 15.25 25.56
C ASP A 188 14.62 14.05 24.96
N THR A 189 14.24 13.57 23.78
CA THR A 189 15.25 12.91 22.92
C THR A 189 15.93 14.00 22.10
N PRO A 190 17.27 14.08 22.09
CA PRO A 190 17.97 15.01 21.20
C PRO A 190 17.46 14.76 19.79
N ARG A 191 16.98 15.82 19.12
CA ARG A 191 16.72 15.84 17.68
C ARG A 191 17.83 15.02 17.04
N ALA A 192 17.52 13.84 16.51
CA ALA A 192 18.46 13.15 15.64
C ALA A 192 18.76 14.17 14.53
N GLN A 193 19.95 14.76 14.60
CA GLN A 193 20.39 15.73 13.61
C GLN A 193 20.24 15.01 12.28
N LEU A 194 19.53 15.64 11.32
CA LEU A 194 19.56 15.20 9.93
C LEU A 194 21.04 15.21 9.52
N HIS A 195 21.72 14.08 9.69
CA HIS A 195 23.11 13.94 9.30
C HIS A 195 23.13 14.00 7.78
N ASN A 196 23.66 15.13 7.30
CA ASN A 196 24.10 15.39 5.95
C ASN A 196 23.16 14.95 4.82
N CYS A 197 22.41 15.91 4.30
CA CYS A 197 21.64 15.80 3.05
C CYS A 197 22.53 15.77 1.80
N ASP A 198 23.81 15.42 1.91
CA ASP A 198 24.85 15.76 0.93
C ASP A 198 24.66 15.11 -0.44
N ASN A 199 23.86 14.05 -0.57
CA ASN A 199 23.65 13.35 -1.83
C ASN A 199 22.18 13.14 -2.25
N ALA A 200 21.20 13.65 -1.50
CA ALA A 200 19.77 13.37 -1.73
C ALA A 200 19.02 14.41 -2.60
N CYS A 201 19.71 15.49 -3.00
CA CYS A 201 19.06 16.69 -3.55
C CYS A 201 19.78 17.18 -4.84
N PRO A 202 19.19 17.02 -6.05
CA PRO A 202 19.82 17.42 -7.31
C PRO A 202 19.97 18.94 -7.56
N GLY A 203 19.75 19.82 -6.56
CA GLY A 203 19.41 21.24 -6.84
C GLY A 203 19.72 22.28 -5.77
N GLY A 204 20.85 22.16 -5.05
CA GLY A 204 21.46 23.31 -4.35
C GLY A 204 21.24 23.42 -2.83
N ARG A 205 21.83 24.49 -2.26
CA ARG A 205 22.18 24.71 -0.83
C ARG A 205 21.01 24.85 0.18
N ASP A 206 19.77 24.52 -0.18
CA ASP A 206 18.56 24.78 0.65
C ASP A 206 17.65 23.55 0.82
N CYS A 207 18.23 22.36 0.77
CA CYS A 207 17.52 21.08 0.84
C CYS A 207 16.75 20.92 2.17
N LEU A 208 17.36 21.21 3.31
CA LEU A 208 16.74 21.08 4.63
C LEU A 208 15.45 21.92 4.79
N ARG A 209 15.48 23.18 4.35
CA ARG A 209 14.31 24.07 4.42
C ARG A 209 13.15 23.57 3.56
N LYS A 210 13.45 23.06 2.37
CA LYS A 210 12.43 22.48 1.48
C LYS A 210 11.80 21.21 2.08
N ILE A 211 12.59 20.38 2.77
CA ILE A 211 12.09 19.21 3.50
C ILE A 211 11.14 19.65 4.61
N GLN A 212 11.54 20.65 5.39
CA GLN A 212 10.71 21.20 6.48
C GLN A 212 9.41 21.81 5.97
N LEU A 213 9.46 22.62 4.91
CA LEU A 213 8.26 23.18 4.27
C LEU A 213 7.32 22.08 3.76
N ALA A 214 7.88 21.00 3.19
CA ALA A 214 7.06 19.89 2.74
C ALA A 214 6.43 19.11 3.90
N ALA A 215 7.17 18.89 4.98
CA ALA A 215 6.67 18.27 6.22
C ALA A 215 5.53 19.10 6.85
N ASP A 216 5.70 20.42 6.93
CA ASP A 216 4.69 21.31 7.50
C ASP A 216 3.43 21.38 6.62
N SER A 217 3.58 21.45 5.29
CA SER A 217 2.45 21.38 4.36
C SER A 217 1.69 20.06 4.46
N THR A 218 2.42 18.95 4.60
CA THR A 218 1.83 17.60 4.76
C THR A 218 1.08 17.46 6.08
N ARG A 219 1.62 18.02 7.17
CA ARG A 219 0.94 18.10 8.47
C ARG A 219 -0.37 18.90 8.35
N GLY A 220 -0.37 19.99 7.59
CA GLY A 220 -1.57 20.75 7.28
C GLY A 220 -2.63 19.89 6.60
N LEU A 221 -2.28 19.22 5.50
CA LEU A 221 -3.18 18.30 4.78
C LEU A 221 -3.75 17.20 5.68
N ALA A 222 -2.93 16.61 6.55
CA ALA A 222 -3.37 15.58 7.48
C ALA A 222 -4.38 16.09 8.51
N ARG A 223 -4.15 17.29 9.05
CA ARG A 223 -5.09 17.95 9.98
C ARG A 223 -6.40 18.33 9.28
N ASP A 224 -6.33 18.89 8.09
CA ASP A 224 -7.53 19.24 7.31
C ASP A 224 -8.36 18.01 6.97
N ALA A 225 -7.70 16.90 6.60
CA ALA A 225 -8.32 15.61 6.36
C ALA A 225 -9.03 15.06 7.62
N LYS A 226 -8.42 15.22 8.80
CA LYS A 226 -9.00 14.87 10.09
C LYS A 226 -10.20 15.75 10.45
N ASP A 227 -10.05 17.07 10.35
CA ASP A 227 -11.11 18.02 10.67
C ASP A 227 -12.32 17.84 9.76
N HIS A 228 -12.07 17.54 8.48
CA HIS A 228 -13.12 17.17 7.56
C HIS A 228 -13.76 15.83 7.96
N LEU A 229 -12.99 14.81 8.32
CA LEU A 229 -13.53 13.52 8.76
C LEU A 229 -14.43 13.69 9.99
N ASP A 230 -13.99 14.43 10.99
CA ASP A 230 -14.73 14.66 12.24
C ASP A 230 -16.06 15.37 11.99
N ARG A 231 -16.05 16.45 11.20
CA ARG A 231 -17.27 17.20 10.82
C ARG A 231 -18.26 16.39 9.99
N ASN A 232 -17.79 15.34 9.32
CA ASN A 232 -18.58 14.58 8.34
C ASN A 232 -18.78 13.10 8.74
N TYR A 233 -18.38 12.72 9.95
CA TYR A 233 -18.27 11.30 10.32
C TYR A 233 -19.64 10.59 10.35
N ASP A 234 -20.66 11.26 10.88
CA ASP A 234 -22.00 10.67 11.01
C ASP A 234 -22.78 10.75 9.70
N ARG A 235 -22.74 11.91 9.03
CA ARG A 235 -23.44 12.13 7.75
C ARG A 235 -22.77 11.49 6.54
N TRP A 236 -21.52 11.06 6.66
CA TRP A 236 -20.70 10.45 5.61
C TRP A 236 -20.72 11.22 4.29
N SER A 237 -20.03 12.36 4.25
CA SER A 237 -19.98 13.24 3.08
C SER A 237 -19.69 12.54 1.74
N THR A 238 -20.00 13.25 0.65
CA THR A 238 -19.64 12.86 -0.72
C THR A 238 -18.13 12.66 -0.87
N ARG A 239 -17.29 13.47 -0.22
CA ARG A 239 -15.82 13.30 -0.22
C ARG A 239 -15.39 12.00 0.47
N LEU A 240 -15.99 11.64 1.60
CA LEU A 240 -15.74 10.33 2.24
C LEU A 240 -16.19 9.17 1.36
N THR A 241 -17.38 9.30 0.76
CA THR A 241 -17.91 8.30 -0.17
C THR A 241 -17.03 8.13 -1.41
N ARG A 242 -16.50 9.23 -1.96
CA ARG A 242 -15.66 9.24 -3.17
C ARG A 242 -14.35 8.46 -2.99
N TRP A 243 -13.73 8.54 -1.81
CA TRP A 243 -12.40 7.96 -1.57
C TRP A 243 -12.42 6.67 -0.76
N PHE A 244 -13.47 6.42 0.02
CA PHE A 244 -13.57 5.28 0.92
C PHE A 244 -14.85 4.46 0.79
N GLY A 245 -15.74 4.84 -0.13
CA GLY A 245 -16.97 4.13 -0.45
C GLY A 245 -18.09 4.35 0.57
N ALA A 246 -19.16 3.57 0.44
CA ALA A 246 -20.32 3.65 1.32
C ALA A 246 -19.96 3.38 2.79
N ARG A 247 -20.63 4.09 3.70
CA ARG A 247 -20.37 4.00 5.14
C ARG A 247 -20.62 2.58 5.66
N SER A 248 -19.74 2.14 6.55
CA SER A 248 -19.92 0.98 7.40
C SER A 248 -19.28 1.30 8.74
N ASP A 249 -19.94 1.04 9.86
CA ASP A 249 -19.44 1.46 11.18
C ASP A 249 -18.03 0.94 11.48
N ASN A 250 -17.75 -0.32 11.14
CA ASN A 250 -16.43 -0.90 11.38
C ASN A 250 -15.35 -0.24 10.50
N ARG A 251 -15.66 0.01 9.22
CA ARG A 251 -14.76 0.72 8.30
C ARG A 251 -14.56 2.17 8.70
N ALA A 252 -15.62 2.86 9.12
CA ALA A 252 -15.58 4.25 9.56
C ALA A 252 -14.70 4.41 10.81
N ARG A 253 -14.85 3.53 11.81
CA ARG A 253 -13.98 3.51 13.00
C ARG A 253 -12.52 3.25 12.63
N ARG A 254 -12.27 2.35 11.68
CA ARG A 254 -10.91 2.10 11.16
C ARG A 254 -10.32 3.31 10.45
N LEU A 255 -11.11 3.95 9.57
CA LEU A 255 -10.69 5.14 8.86
C LEU A 255 -10.32 6.26 9.85
N ARG A 256 -11.15 6.50 10.86
CA ARG A 256 -10.90 7.48 11.93
C ARG A 256 -9.57 7.22 12.62
N ARG A 257 -9.31 6.01 13.11
CA ARG A 257 -8.02 5.67 13.72
C ARG A 257 -6.83 5.94 12.80
N ARG A 258 -6.93 5.62 11.50
CA ARG A 258 -5.85 5.83 10.52
C ARG A 258 -5.60 7.31 10.24
N VAL A 259 -6.67 8.09 10.11
CA VAL A 259 -6.59 9.54 9.89
C VAL A 259 -6.07 10.25 11.14
N ASP A 260 -6.49 9.83 12.34
CA ASP A 260 -5.98 10.35 13.61
C ASP A 260 -4.47 10.12 13.73
N SER A 261 -4.00 8.89 13.43
CA SER A 261 -2.57 8.57 13.42
C SER A 261 -1.79 9.36 12.35
N LEU A 262 -2.35 9.57 11.16
CA LEU A 262 -1.75 10.43 10.13
C LEU A 262 -1.63 11.90 10.58
N ALA A 263 -2.66 12.42 11.23
CA ALA A 263 -2.68 13.81 11.71
C ALA A 263 -1.74 14.04 12.90
N ALA A 264 -1.45 13.00 13.69
CA ALA A 264 -0.50 13.02 14.80
C ALA A 264 0.97 12.81 14.36
N GLU A 265 1.22 12.46 13.10
CA GLU A 265 2.55 12.07 12.62
C GLU A 265 3.53 13.25 12.51
N ASP A 266 4.79 12.99 12.87
CA ASP A 266 5.88 13.93 12.69
C ASP A 266 6.56 13.72 11.34
N PHE A 267 5.99 14.37 10.31
CA PHE A 267 6.46 14.26 8.93
C PHE A 267 7.91 14.75 8.70
N SER A 268 8.52 15.44 9.67
CA SER A 268 9.91 15.90 9.56
C SER A 268 10.93 14.75 9.65
N ARG A 269 10.50 13.56 10.08
CA ARG A 269 11.33 12.35 10.22
C ARG A 269 11.58 11.62 8.90
N TYR A 270 10.83 11.93 7.86
CA TYR A 270 10.97 11.29 6.56
C TYR A 270 11.95 12.07 5.69
N THR A 271 12.95 11.39 5.13
CA THR A 271 13.82 11.96 4.11
C THR A 271 13.09 11.89 2.77
N PRO A 272 12.71 13.01 2.13
CA PRO A 272 12.09 12.95 0.83
C PRO A 272 13.17 12.63 -0.21
N VAL A 273 12.99 11.51 -0.90
CA VAL A 273 13.61 11.32 -2.21
C VAL A 273 12.67 12.00 -3.18
N GLN A 274 13.05 13.19 -3.64
CA GLN A 274 12.30 14.11 -4.50
C GLN A 274 11.17 14.92 -3.81
N TYR A 275 11.09 16.20 -4.21
CA TYR A 275 10.44 17.30 -3.50
C TYR A 275 8.95 17.43 -3.81
N ILE A 276 8.08 16.61 -3.23
CA ILE A 276 6.63 16.82 -3.36
C ILE A 276 5.91 16.48 -2.05
N THR A 277 5.10 17.42 -1.55
CA THR A 277 4.33 17.34 -0.28
C THR A 277 3.40 16.14 -0.23
N THR A 278 2.79 15.80 -1.35
CA THR A 278 1.83 14.71 -1.50
C THR A 278 2.49 13.33 -1.40
N GLU A 279 3.75 13.22 -1.82
CA GLU A 279 4.55 12.01 -1.68
C GLU A 279 4.89 11.71 -0.23
N LEU A 280 5.04 12.75 0.59
CA LEU A 280 5.31 12.59 2.02
C LEU A 280 4.08 12.04 2.74
N PHE A 281 2.88 12.52 2.37
CA PHE A 281 1.61 12.01 2.89
C PHE A 281 1.39 10.54 2.53
N LEU A 282 1.53 10.21 1.25
CA LEU A 282 1.41 8.83 0.75
C LEU A 282 2.41 7.92 1.46
N ARG A 283 3.68 8.33 1.50
CA ARG A 283 4.76 7.54 2.11
C ARG A 283 4.53 7.33 3.61
N ALA A 284 4.14 8.37 4.34
CA ALA A 284 3.81 8.27 5.75
C ALA A 284 2.65 7.29 6.01
N SER A 285 1.63 7.27 5.13
CA SER A 285 0.46 6.41 5.29
C SER A 285 0.79 4.91 5.29
N HIS A 286 1.87 4.49 4.63
CA HIS A 286 2.30 3.09 4.63
C HIS A 286 2.87 2.63 5.96
N PHE A 287 3.45 3.54 6.76
CA PHE A 287 4.07 3.15 8.02
C PHE A 287 3.04 2.56 8.97
N ARG A 288 3.45 1.48 9.62
CA ARG A 288 2.61 0.68 10.52
C ARG A 288 2.10 1.49 11.71
N SER A 289 2.95 2.37 12.26
CA SER A 289 2.61 3.29 13.35
C SER A 289 1.65 4.40 12.94
N VAL A 290 1.43 4.58 11.63
CA VAL A 290 0.67 5.67 11.06
C VAL A 290 -0.66 5.16 10.53
N ALA A 291 -0.76 4.75 9.26
CA ALA A 291 -2.01 4.28 8.70
C ALA A 291 -1.96 2.85 8.16
N LYS A 292 -0.80 2.18 8.04
CA LYS A 292 -0.67 0.81 7.51
C LYS A 292 -1.42 0.63 6.18
N THR A 293 -1.30 1.58 5.25
CA THR A 293 -1.89 1.48 3.90
C THR A 293 -1.03 0.59 2.98
N LYS A 294 -1.63 0.18 1.87
CA LYS A 294 -1.11 -0.69 0.82
C LYS A 294 -1.33 -0.01 -0.53
N ASP A 295 -0.71 -0.55 -1.56
CA ASP A 295 -0.91 -0.10 -2.93
C ASP A 295 -1.82 -1.07 -3.70
N TYR A 296 -3.13 -0.84 -3.62
CA TYR A 296 -4.11 -1.62 -4.37
C TYR A 296 -4.39 -1.01 -5.75
N LYS A 297 -4.49 0.31 -5.83
CA LYS A 297 -4.74 1.06 -7.07
C LYS A 297 -3.98 2.39 -7.03
N TYR A 298 -3.47 2.77 -8.20
CA TYR A 298 -2.75 4.02 -8.42
C TYR A 298 -3.55 4.98 -9.29
N GLY A 299 -3.55 6.26 -8.96
CA GLY A 299 -4.19 7.30 -9.76
C GLY A 299 -5.63 7.62 -9.36
N VAL A 300 -6.01 8.90 -9.44
CA VAL A 300 -7.31 9.49 -9.03
C VAL A 300 -8.50 8.61 -9.44
N ARG A 301 -8.70 8.40 -10.74
CA ARG A 301 -9.86 7.67 -11.28
C ARG A 301 -9.90 6.20 -10.84
N ARG A 302 -8.75 5.55 -10.70
CA ARG A 302 -8.68 4.14 -10.28
C ARG A 302 -9.00 4.01 -8.79
N CYS A 303 -8.61 4.98 -7.98
CA CYS A 303 -8.91 5.03 -6.55
C CYS A 303 -10.39 5.32 -6.27
N GLU A 304 -11.03 6.20 -7.04
CA GLU A 304 -12.49 6.41 -6.98
C GLU A 304 -13.26 5.13 -7.29
N ARG A 305 -12.85 4.39 -8.33
CA ARG A 305 -13.45 3.09 -8.65
C ARG A 305 -13.18 2.05 -7.57
N LEU A 306 -11.99 2.05 -6.96
CA LEU A 306 -11.71 1.18 -5.82
C LEU A 306 -12.67 1.45 -4.67
N ALA A 307 -12.95 2.72 -4.37
CA ALA A 307 -13.92 3.10 -3.34
C ALA A 307 -15.35 2.63 -3.65
N GLN A 308 -15.75 2.62 -4.92
CA GLN A 308 -17.07 2.14 -5.35
C GLN A 308 -17.17 0.61 -5.32
N ASN A 309 -16.17 -0.08 -5.86
CA ASN A 309 -16.23 -1.52 -6.11
C ASN A 309 -15.71 -2.37 -4.94
N ASP A 310 -14.72 -1.85 -4.19
CA ASP A 310 -14.16 -2.50 -3.02
C ASP A 310 -13.78 -1.50 -1.91
N PRO A 311 -14.79 -0.99 -1.17
CA PRO A 311 -14.58 -0.12 -0.02
C PRO A 311 -13.66 -0.71 1.06
N LYS A 312 -13.52 -2.05 1.13
CA LYS A 312 -12.67 -2.71 2.14
C LYS A 312 -11.18 -2.51 1.80
N ARG A 313 -10.83 -2.52 0.52
CA ARG A 313 -9.47 -2.21 0.04
C ARG A 313 -9.23 -0.71 -0.06
N ALA A 314 -10.24 0.10 -0.38
CA ALA A 314 -10.10 1.56 -0.45
C ALA A 314 -9.62 2.18 0.87
N ILE A 315 -10.17 1.76 2.02
CA ILE A 315 -9.71 2.21 3.35
C ILE A 315 -8.32 1.69 3.75
N LYS A 316 -7.71 0.85 2.92
CA LYS A 316 -6.36 0.34 3.06
C LYS A 316 -5.46 0.82 1.92
N ASN A 317 -5.91 1.65 0.97
CA ASN A 317 -5.15 2.07 -0.21
C ASN A 317 -4.46 3.43 0.01
N ALA A 318 -3.15 3.53 -0.19
CA ALA A 318 -2.37 4.75 0.12
C ALA A 318 -2.81 5.97 -0.72
N ASP A 319 -2.92 5.80 -2.03
CA ASP A 319 -3.42 6.85 -2.94
C ASP A 319 -4.83 7.35 -2.56
N SER A 320 -5.70 6.48 -2.03
CA SER A 320 -7.03 6.90 -1.58
C SER A 320 -6.95 7.89 -0.41
N PHE A 321 -6.00 7.70 0.51
CA PHE A 321 -5.75 8.67 1.59
C PHE A 321 -5.11 9.95 1.05
N GLN A 322 -4.15 9.84 0.13
CA GLN A 322 -3.54 11.01 -0.53
C GLN A 322 -4.61 11.89 -1.18
N TYR A 323 -5.43 11.34 -2.07
CA TYR A 323 -6.46 12.12 -2.77
C TYR A 323 -7.58 12.58 -1.85
N TYR A 324 -7.87 11.84 -0.78
CA TYR A 324 -8.76 12.33 0.26
C TYR A 324 -8.20 13.59 0.90
N ALA A 325 -6.92 13.64 1.26
CA ALA A 325 -6.28 14.80 1.90
C ALA A 325 -6.10 15.98 0.95
N GLU A 326 -5.69 15.74 -0.30
CA GLU A 326 -5.41 16.76 -1.32
C GLU A 326 -6.63 17.55 -1.82
N ASN A 327 -7.84 17.03 -1.62
CA ASN A 327 -9.05 17.62 -2.18
C ASN A 327 -9.93 18.27 -1.10
N PRO A 328 -9.55 19.44 -0.54
CA PRO A 328 -10.19 20.05 0.62
C PRO A 328 -11.60 20.60 0.41
N ALA A 329 -12.21 20.46 -0.78
CA ALA A 329 -13.51 21.01 -1.10
C ALA A 329 -14.65 20.49 -0.19
#